data_AF-A0A2L1U639-F1
#
_entry.id   AF-A0A2L1U639-F1
#
_cell.length_a   1.000
_cell.length_b   1.000
_cell.length_c   1.000
_cell.angle_alpha   90.00
_cell.angle_beta   90.00
_cell.angle_gamma   90.00
#
_symmetry.space_group_name_H-M   'P 1'
#
loop_
_entity.id
_entity.type
_entity.pdbx_description
1 polymer ?
#
loop_
_entity_poly.entity_id
_entity_poly.type
_entity_poly.pdbx_seq_one_letter_code
_entity_poly.pdbx_strand_id
1 'polypeptide(L)'
;MEKKPLNFKKDERKAKAWSKERYSAWKKTLPQTRQEAIEAFKRSAKEINTKLKEVRGNIDELTDEQLKKQIKQMDIMIKQPVNQLKERQIIYTHFDPTDLGYSDELQMLVGNRDNRLDPGKIKTVLTEYKYGNLTDLKTGNLTLSGGETGQHYVAELELPKGTYLGHFGDGQTVLPTDYAIEISHNVFNKPKIIVENGKQVIKVKARLIKKEEIEHKVKETEAALNKMLNKDTDFVRLDIGGGFESYTIDHAKKAINALIKQLPSKLLTDAVDELDSVVFQDVKISEHNPRGLFSVLDNKVYLRMNHEIFIQHLDQSTVPSTGLIHEMGHVVDVVLLNDTSKSARFNAIYEEEKNNITSLVTYKDYAKSNAQEFFAEVFKAMYSTDSKQQDAVKKEAPKAVDYIKNKIKEYVED
;
A
#
# COMPACT_ATOMS: atom_id res chain seq x y z
N MET A 1 -37.74 7.32 -1.95
CA MET A 1 -36.89 6.65 -0.93
C MET A 1 -36.23 5.46 -1.59
N GLU A 2 -34.89 5.40 -1.62
CA GLU A 2 -34.22 4.20 -2.13
C GLU A 2 -34.48 2.99 -1.22
N LYS A 3 -34.70 1.83 -1.83
CA LYS A 3 -34.82 0.56 -1.10
C LYS A 3 -33.50 0.26 -0.38
N LYS A 4 -33.58 -0.22 0.88
CA LYS A 4 -32.42 -0.68 1.65
C LYS A 4 -31.72 -1.84 0.92
N PRO A 5 -30.39 -1.96 1.00
CA PRO A 5 -29.67 -3.07 0.39
C PRO A 5 -30.10 -4.41 1.00
N LEU A 6 -30.13 -5.47 0.18
CA LEU A 6 -30.33 -6.83 0.64
C LEU A 6 -29.18 -7.24 1.57
N ASN A 7 -29.49 -7.58 2.81
CA ASN A 7 -28.49 -7.97 3.80
C ASN A 7 -29.05 -9.06 4.72
N PHE A 8 -28.37 -10.22 4.75
CA PHE A 8 -28.75 -11.36 5.58
C PHE A 8 -28.23 -11.26 7.02
N LYS A 9 -27.28 -10.35 7.29
CA LYS A 9 -26.66 -10.11 8.60
C LYS A 9 -26.05 -11.40 9.18
N LYS A 10 -26.80 -12.10 10.05
CA LYS A 10 -26.42 -13.36 10.71
C LYS A 10 -27.37 -14.53 10.37
N ASP A 11 -28.34 -14.33 9.49
CA ASP A 11 -29.31 -15.37 9.10
C ASP A 11 -28.71 -16.32 8.05
N GLU A 12 -27.88 -17.25 8.52
CA GLU A 12 -27.16 -18.20 7.67
C GLU A 12 -28.11 -19.10 6.86
N ARG A 13 -29.26 -19.47 7.42
CA ARG A 13 -30.23 -20.34 6.74
C ARG A 13 -30.80 -19.64 5.52
N LYS A 14 -31.23 -18.37 5.64
CA LYS A 14 -31.74 -17.60 4.50
C LYS A 14 -30.64 -17.28 3.51
N ALA A 15 -29.44 -16.95 3.98
CA ALA A 15 -28.29 -16.71 3.12
C ALA A 15 -27.93 -17.93 2.25
N LYS A 16 -27.87 -19.13 2.85
CA LYS A 16 -27.62 -20.38 2.13
C LYS A 16 -28.71 -20.69 1.12
N ALA A 17 -29.98 -20.55 1.50
CA ALA A 17 -31.10 -20.77 0.58
C ALA A 17 -31.03 -19.81 -0.63
N TRP A 18 -30.78 -18.52 -0.38
CA TRP A 18 -30.60 -17.51 -1.42
C TRP A 18 -29.42 -17.83 -2.36
N SER A 19 -28.27 -18.16 -1.78
CA SER A 19 -27.08 -18.52 -2.56
C SER A 19 -27.32 -19.76 -3.42
N LYS A 20 -28.03 -20.78 -2.89
CA LYS A 20 -28.34 -22.02 -3.62
C LYS A 20 -29.23 -21.79 -4.83
N GLU A 21 -30.25 -20.94 -4.71
CA GLU A 21 -31.13 -20.58 -5.81
C GLU A 21 -30.35 -19.89 -6.93
N ARG A 22 -29.54 -18.88 -6.57
CA ARG A 22 -28.69 -18.14 -7.51
C ARG A 22 -27.64 -19.02 -8.18
N TYR A 23 -26.98 -19.88 -7.40
CA TYR A 23 -26.00 -20.81 -7.93
C TYR A 23 -26.63 -21.79 -8.93
N SER A 24 -27.80 -22.32 -8.60
CA SER A 24 -28.52 -23.24 -9.50
C SER A 24 -28.95 -22.56 -10.80
N ALA A 25 -29.38 -21.30 -10.74
CA ALA A 25 -29.71 -20.51 -11.93
C ALA A 25 -28.46 -20.26 -12.80
N TRP A 26 -27.33 -19.93 -12.18
CA TRP A 26 -26.07 -19.73 -12.88
C TRP A 26 -25.52 -21.02 -13.51
N LYS A 27 -25.57 -22.17 -12.82
CA LYS A 27 -25.12 -23.44 -13.42
C LYS A 27 -25.90 -23.79 -14.68
N LYS A 28 -27.21 -23.52 -14.72
CA LYS A 28 -28.07 -23.82 -15.88
C LYS A 28 -27.70 -23.03 -17.14
N THR A 29 -27.01 -21.89 -17.02
CA THR A 29 -26.56 -21.09 -18.17
C THR A 29 -25.18 -21.52 -18.69
N LEU A 30 -24.57 -22.55 -18.07
CA LEU A 30 -23.22 -22.99 -18.38
C LEU A 30 -23.19 -24.44 -18.90
N PRO A 31 -22.35 -24.75 -19.90
CA PRO A 31 -22.07 -26.12 -20.27
C PRO A 31 -21.38 -26.87 -19.13
N GLN A 32 -21.48 -28.20 -19.13
CA GLN A 32 -20.96 -29.05 -18.04
C GLN A 32 -19.48 -28.78 -17.72
N THR A 33 -18.63 -28.62 -18.73
CA THR A 33 -17.19 -28.32 -18.54
C THR A 33 -16.94 -27.04 -17.74
N ARG A 34 -17.78 -26.01 -17.92
CA ARG A 34 -17.70 -24.76 -17.15
C ARG A 34 -18.27 -24.90 -15.74
N GLN A 35 -19.28 -25.76 -15.55
CA GLN A 35 -19.77 -26.08 -14.21
C GLN A 35 -18.69 -26.79 -13.39
N GLU A 36 -17.96 -27.73 -13.98
CA GLU A 36 -16.84 -28.43 -13.35
C GLU A 36 -15.70 -27.45 -13.01
N ALA A 37 -15.44 -26.46 -13.87
CA ALA A 37 -14.45 -25.42 -13.61
C ALA A 37 -14.79 -24.55 -12.39
N ILE A 38 -16.07 -24.26 -12.14
CA ILE A 38 -16.49 -23.54 -10.92
C ILE A 38 -16.19 -24.35 -9.66
N GLU A 39 -16.51 -25.64 -9.66
CA GLU A 39 -16.22 -26.52 -8.51
C GLU A 39 -14.71 -26.70 -8.29
N ALA A 40 -13.93 -26.76 -9.38
CA ALA A 40 -12.48 -26.77 -9.31
C ALA A 40 -11.95 -25.46 -8.69
N PHE A 41 -12.42 -24.30 -9.18
CA PHE A 41 -12.07 -23.00 -8.61
C PHE A 41 -12.37 -22.94 -7.11
N LYS A 42 -13.54 -23.39 -6.65
CA LYS A 42 -13.87 -23.41 -5.22
C LYS A 42 -12.83 -24.14 -4.37
N ARG A 43 -12.25 -25.24 -4.89
CA ARG A 43 -11.23 -26.03 -4.18
C ARG A 43 -9.85 -25.37 -4.19
N SER A 44 -9.51 -24.64 -5.25
CA SER A 44 -8.19 -24.03 -5.46
C SER A 44 -8.18 -22.50 -5.36
N ALA A 45 -9.26 -21.88 -4.88
CA ALA A 45 -9.44 -20.42 -4.88
C ALA A 45 -8.30 -19.70 -4.15
N LYS A 46 -7.84 -20.26 -3.02
CA LYS A 46 -6.73 -19.71 -2.25
C LYS A 46 -5.44 -19.64 -3.04
N GLU A 47 -5.04 -20.73 -3.68
CA GLU A 47 -3.83 -20.80 -4.50
C GLU A 47 -3.89 -19.87 -5.71
N ILE A 48 -5.02 -19.88 -6.43
CA ILE A 48 -5.27 -18.98 -7.56
C ILE A 48 -5.16 -17.52 -7.12
N ASN A 49 -5.80 -17.17 -6.01
CA ASN A 49 -5.80 -15.81 -5.49
C ASN A 49 -4.42 -15.40 -4.98
N THR A 50 -3.62 -16.30 -4.38
CA THR A 50 -2.23 -16.01 -4.02
C THR A 50 -1.41 -15.61 -5.24
N LYS A 51 -1.52 -16.36 -6.35
CA LYS A 51 -0.82 -16.04 -7.60
C LYS A 51 -1.31 -14.75 -8.25
N LEU A 52 -2.60 -14.48 -8.21
CA LEU A 52 -3.15 -13.24 -8.75
C LEU A 52 -2.71 -12.01 -7.93
N LYS A 53 -2.57 -12.16 -6.59
CA LYS A 53 -2.03 -11.11 -5.71
C LYS A 53 -0.55 -10.80 -5.99
N GLU A 54 0.27 -11.80 -6.34
CA GLU A 54 1.69 -11.61 -6.70
C GLU A 54 1.87 -10.63 -7.87
N VAL A 55 0.89 -10.57 -8.78
CA VAL A 55 0.85 -9.66 -9.94
C VAL A 55 -0.16 -8.52 -9.76
N ARG A 56 -0.54 -8.18 -8.52
CA ARG A 56 -1.43 -7.06 -8.18
C ARG A 56 -2.80 -7.12 -8.89
N GLY A 57 -3.28 -8.32 -9.19
CA GLY A 57 -4.53 -8.51 -9.93
C GLY A 57 -4.44 -8.29 -11.43
N ASN A 58 -3.25 -8.00 -11.99
CA ASN A 58 -3.04 -7.92 -13.42
C ASN A 58 -2.87 -9.32 -14.01
N ILE A 59 -3.98 -9.88 -14.51
CA ILE A 59 -4.02 -11.22 -15.09
C ILE A 59 -3.03 -11.36 -16.26
N ASP A 60 -2.70 -10.28 -16.97
CA ASP A 60 -1.80 -10.33 -18.11
C ASP A 60 -0.33 -10.49 -17.74
N GLU A 61 0.05 -10.14 -16.51
CA GLU A 61 1.40 -10.30 -15.95
C GLU A 61 1.67 -11.72 -15.41
N LEU A 62 0.65 -12.59 -15.34
CA LEU A 62 0.85 -13.99 -14.96
C LEU A 62 1.68 -14.73 -16.02
N THR A 63 2.72 -15.42 -15.55
CA THR A 63 3.57 -16.27 -16.39
C THR A 63 2.94 -17.63 -16.71
N ASP A 64 2.04 -18.12 -15.84
CA ASP A 64 1.28 -19.35 -16.07
C ASP A 64 0.08 -19.09 -16.98
N GLU A 65 0.22 -19.46 -18.26
CA GLU A 65 -0.81 -19.29 -19.28
C GLU A 65 -2.08 -20.12 -19.03
N GLN A 66 -1.98 -21.27 -18.34
CA GLN A 66 -3.15 -22.07 -18.00
C GLN A 66 -3.95 -21.38 -16.89
N LEU A 67 -3.27 -20.91 -15.85
CA LEU A 67 -3.87 -20.15 -14.77
C LEU A 67 -4.51 -18.85 -15.28
N LYS A 68 -3.80 -18.12 -16.13
CA LYS A 68 -4.29 -16.91 -16.81
C LYS A 68 -5.60 -17.16 -17.55
N LYS A 69 -5.65 -18.23 -18.37
CA LYS A 69 -6.88 -18.64 -19.07
C LYS A 69 -8.00 -19.01 -18.09
N GLN A 70 -7.68 -19.74 -17.03
CA GLN A 70 -8.65 -20.15 -16.01
C GLN A 70 -9.29 -18.92 -15.33
N ILE A 71 -8.49 -17.94 -14.91
CA ILE A 71 -8.99 -16.71 -14.28
C ILE A 71 -9.85 -15.90 -15.25
N LYS A 72 -9.39 -15.69 -16.50
CA LYS A 72 -10.19 -14.99 -17.53
C LYS A 72 -11.52 -15.68 -17.79
N GLN A 73 -11.54 -17.03 -17.84
CA GLN A 73 -12.79 -17.77 -17.98
C GLN A 73 -13.70 -17.60 -16.77
N MET A 74 -13.15 -17.61 -15.54
CA MET A 74 -13.94 -17.36 -14.33
C MET A 74 -14.60 -15.99 -14.36
N ASP A 75 -13.85 -14.95 -14.75
CA ASP A 75 -14.36 -13.59 -14.94
C ASP A 75 -15.54 -13.55 -15.94
N ILE A 76 -15.38 -14.20 -17.10
CA ILE A 76 -16.44 -14.31 -18.12
C ILE A 76 -17.67 -15.04 -17.57
N MET A 77 -17.47 -16.12 -16.81
CA MET A 77 -18.57 -16.89 -16.21
C MET A 77 -19.32 -16.08 -15.16
N ILE A 78 -18.61 -15.31 -14.32
CA ILE A 78 -19.23 -14.44 -13.31
C ILE A 78 -20.03 -13.33 -13.98
N LYS A 79 -19.50 -12.71 -15.06
CA LYS A 79 -20.13 -11.59 -15.79
C LYS A 79 -21.31 -11.99 -16.69
N GLN A 80 -22.00 -13.10 -16.40
CA GLN A 80 -23.24 -13.47 -17.08
C GLN A 80 -24.45 -12.68 -16.55
N PRO A 81 -25.44 -12.31 -17.40
CA PRO A 81 -26.60 -11.52 -16.99
C PRO A 81 -27.42 -12.09 -15.81
N VAL A 82 -27.41 -13.41 -15.63
CA VAL A 82 -28.08 -14.11 -14.52
C VAL A 82 -27.48 -13.76 -13.15
N ASN A 83 -26.19 -13.43 -13.11
CA ASN A 83 -25.45 -13.03 -11.91
C ASN A 83 -25.49 -11.52 -11.64
N GLN A 84 -26.15 -10.76 -12.51
CA GLN A 84 -26.24 -9.32 -12.35
C GLN A 84 -27.27 -8.96 -11.27
N LEU A 85 -26.82 -8.23 -10.24
CA LEU A 85 -27.65 -7.81 -9.13
C LEU A 85 -28.78 -6.88 -9.59
N LYS A 86 -30.01 -7.22 -9.20
CA LYS A 86 -31.21 -6.42 -9.54
C LYS A 86 -31.50 -5.31 -8.53
N GLU A 87 -30.92 -5.42 -7.34
CA GLU A 87 -30.94 -4.43 -6.27
C GLU A 87 -29.57 -4.41 -5.58
N ARG A 88 -29.32 -3.41 -4.73
CA ARG A 88 -28.09 -3.36 -3.93
C ARG A 88 -28.03 -4.54 -2.97
N GLN A 89 -26.84 -5.06 -2.71
CA GLN A 89 -26.63 -6.19 -1.80
C GLN A 89 -25.40 -5.97 -0.94
N ILE A 90 -25.43 -6.42 0.32
CA ILE A 90 -24.27 -6.44 1.20
C ILE A 90 -23.66 -7.83 1.21
N ILE A 91 -22.34 -7.89 1.08
CA ILE A 91 -21.52 -9.06 1.36
C ILE A 91 -20.45 -8.73 2.41
N TYR A 92 -19.89 -9.74 3.04
CA TYR A 92 -18.84 -9.65 4.04
C TYR A 92 -17.57 -10.29 3.50
N THR A 93 -16.56 -9.46 3.28
CA THR A 93 -15.32 -9.88 2.66
C THR A 93 -14.18 -9.74 3.65
N HIS A 94 -13.43 -10.82 3.86
CA HIS A 94 -12.31 -10.87 4.80
C HIS A 94 -10.99 -10.66 4.08
N PHE A 95 -10.02 -10.12 4.81
CA PHE A 95 -8.70 -9.78 4.30
C PHE A 95 -7.64 -10.47 5.14
N ASP A 96 -6.62 -10.98 4.46
CA ASP A 96 -5.43 -11.52 5.10
C ASP A 96 -4.57 -10.36 5.64
N PRO A 97 -3.73 -10.59 6.67
CA PRO A 97 -2.80 -9.56 7.14
C PRO A 97 -1.90 -9.01 6.03
N THR A 98 -1.52 -9.86 5.07
CA THR A 98 -0.73 -9.48 3.89
C THR A 98 -1.48 -8.55 2.94
N ASP A 99 -2.80 -8.70 2.82
CA ASP A 99 -3.66 -7.75 2.11
C ASP A 99 -3.73 -6.38 2.81
N LEU A 100 -3.20 -6.29 4.03
CA LEU A 100 -3.15 -5.06 4.84
C LEU A 100 -1.73 -4.53 5.04
N GLY A 101 -0.70 -5.16 4.46
CA GLY A 101 0.69 -4.72 4.52
C GLY A 101 1.48 -5.32 5.69
N TYR A 102 0.93 -6.32 6.36
CA TYR A 102 1.59 -7.07 7.44
C TYR A 102 2.13 -8.40 6.91
N SER A 103 3.25 -8.88 7.44
CA SER A 103 3.76 -10.22 7.11
C SER A 103 2.81 -11.32 7.54
N ASP A 104 2.16 -11.13 8.69
CA ASP A 104 1.31 -12.10 9.36
C ASP A 104 0.44 -11.42 10.43
N GLU A 105 -0.44 -12.21 11.07
CA GLU A 105 -1.37 -11.70 12.08
C GLU A 105 -0.68 -11.21 13.36
N LEU A 106 0.50 -11.73 13.73
CA LEU A 106 1.17 -11.39 14.99
C LEU A 106 1.60 -9.92 15.01
N GLN A 107 1.89 -9.35 13.82
CA GLN A 107 2.17 -7.94 13.67
C GLN A 107 0.94 -7.04 13.95
N MET A 108 -0.26 -7.60 14.05
CA MET A 108 -1.49 -6.87 14.39
C MET A 108 -1.90 -7.03 15.86
N LEU A 109 -1.31 -7.98 16.59
CA LEU A 109 -1.72 -8.39 17.93
C LEU A 109 -0.86 -7.76 19.04
N VAL A 110 -1.39 -7.71 20.27
CA VAL A 110 -0.66 -7.20 21.46
C VAL A 110 0.59 -8.06 21.74
N GLY A 111 0.53 -9.36 21.48
CA GLY A 111 1.68 -10.25 21.57
C GLY A 111 1.34 -11.68 21.16
N ASN A 112 2.35 -12.56 21.11
CA ASN A 112 2.25 -13.89 20.51
C ASN A 112 1.29 -14.87 21.22
N ARG A 113 0.76 -14.52 22.39
CA ARG A 113 -0.21 -15.31 23.17
C ARG A 113 -1.52 -14.58 23.43
N ASP A 114 -1.67 -13.36 22.93
CA ASP A 114 -2.84 -12.52 23.13
C ASP A 114 -3.51 -12.24 21.79
N ASN A 115 -4.72 -12.78 21.61
CA ASN A 115 -5.48 -12.66 20.36
C ASN A 115 -6.22 -11.31 20.24
N ARG A 116 -5.91 -10.34 21.12
CA ARG A 116 -6.41 -8.95 21.01
C ARG A 116 -5.55 -8.15 20.05
N LEU A 117 -6.22 -7.31 19.27
CA LEU A 117 -5.60 -6.37 18.35
C LEU A 117 -4.91 -5.25 19.14
N ASP A 118 -3.71 -4.88 18.71
CA ASP A 118 -2.95 -3.75 19.24
C ASP A 118 -3.30 -2.47 18.46
N PRO A 119 -4.02 -1.49 19.05
CA PRO A 119 -4.43 -0.27 18.36
C PRO A 119 -3.26 0.56 17.80
N GLY A 120 -2.08 0.48 18.39
CA GLY A 120 -0.87 1.13 17.88
C GLY A 120 -0.43 0.51 16.56
N LYS A 121 -0.35 -0.82 16.51
CA LYS A 121 0.10 -1.57 15.32
C LYS A 121 -0.88 -1.51 14.16
N ILE A 122 -2.19 -1.40 14.44
CA ILE A 122 -3.23 -1.33 13.41
C ILE A 122 -3.71 0.08 13.07
N LYS A 123 -3.04 1.13 13.60
CA LYS A 123 -3.47 2.52 13.43
C LYS A 123 -3.65 2.89 11.96
N THR A 124 -2.70 2.53 11.10
CA THR A 124 -2.73 2.82 9.66
C THR A 124 -3.99 2.25 9.00
N VAL A 125 -4.32 0.99 9.28
CA VAL A 125 -5.53 0.33 8.78
C VAL A 125 -6.80 1.03 9.27
N LEU A 126 -6.80 1.56 10.49
CA LEU A 126 -7.97 2.23 11.08
C LEU A 126 -8.19 3.65 10.55
N THR A 127 -7.16 4.33 10.05
CA THR A 127 -7.24 5.77 9.75
C THR A 127 -6.84 6.17 8.34
N GLU A 128 -6.05 5.37 7.64
CA GLU A 128 -5.41 5.80 6.37
C GLU A 128 -5.85 4.96 5.16
N TYR A 129 -6.39 3.76 5.37
CA TYR A 129 -6.89 2.92 4.29
C TYR A 129 -8.30 3.33 3.90
N LYS A 130 -8.43 4.12 2.84
CA LYS A 130 -9.69 4.70 2.36
C LYS A 130 -10.18 4.04 1.08
N TYR A 131 -9.30 3.58 0.22
CA TYR A 131 -9.68 2.85 -0.99
C TYR A 131 -8.50 2.03 -1.51
N GLY A 132 -8.82 0.96 -2.23
CA GLY A 132 -7.81 0.18 -2.92
C GLY A 132 -8.38 -0.89 -3.84
N ASN A 133 -7.54 -1.39 -4.73
CA ASN A 133 -7.89 -2.45 -5.67
C ASN A 133 -8.15 -3.78 -4.96
N LEU A 134 -9.11 -4.56 -5.49
CA LEU A 134 -9.18 -5.99 -5.18
C LEU A 134 -8.23 -6.70 -6.13
N THR A 135 -7.20 -7.31 -5.55
CA THR A 135 -6.08 -7.95 -6.28
C THR A 135 -6.30 -9.43 -6.55
N ASP A 136 -7.51 -9.93 -6.27
CA ASP A 136 -7.88 -11.33 -6.41
C ASP A 136 -9.30 -11.48 -6.99
N LEU A 137 -9.72 -12.73 -7.26
CA LEU A 137 -11.13 -13.05 -7.49
C LEU A 137 -11.84 -13.04 -6.13
N LYS A 138 -12.15 -11.83 -5.65
CA LYS A 138 -12.49 -11.62 -4.24
C LYS A 138 -13.71 -12.43 -3.83
N THR A 139 -13.50 -13.33 -2.89
CA THR A 139 -14.58 -14.11 -2.28
C THR A 139 -15.18 -13.38 -1.08
N GLY A 140 -16.49 -13.47 -0.92
CA GLY A 140 -17.20 -12.91 0.22
C GLY A 140 -18.32 -13.82 0.70
N ASN A 141 -18.84 -13.54 1.89
CA ASN A 141 -19.94 -14.25 2.53
C ASN A 141 -21.20 -13.39 2.56
N LEU A 142 -22.38 -13.99 2.43
CA LEU A 142 -23.66 -13.28 2.58
C LEU A 142 -23.98 -12.90 4.03
N THR A 143 -23.27 -13.49 4.99
CA THR A 143 -23.36 -13.21 6.43
C THR A 143 -22.00 -12.80 6.98
N LEU A 144 -21.99 -12.17 8.15
CA LEU A 144 -20.75 -11.73 8.80
C LEU A 144 -19.82 -12.90 9.18
N SER A 145 -20.37 -14.11 9.32
CA SER A 145 -19.61 -15.35 9.54
C SER A 145 -18.80 -15.76 8.29
N GLY A 146 -17.67 -16.45 8.48
CA GLY A 146 -16.93 -17.10 7.39
C GLY A 146 -15.56 -16.52 7.03
N GLY A 147 -14.86 -15.87 7.98
CA GLY A 147 -13.43 -15.56 7.87
C GLY A 147 -12.55 -16.70 8.36
N GLU A 148 -11.36 -16.85 7.79
CA GLU A 148 -10.36 -17.84 8.20
C GLU A 148 -9.65 -17.44 9.52
N THR A 149 -8.96 -18.40 10.12
CA THR A 149 -8.01 -18.14 11.21
C THR A 149 -6.98 -17.09 10.73
N GLY A 150 -6.66 -16.13 11.59
CA GLY A 150 -5.78 -15.00 11.27
C GLY A 150 -6.35 -13.85 10.43
N GLN A 151 -7.56 -13.98 9.87
CA GLN A 151 -8.22 -12.83 9.25
C GLN A 151 -8.86 -11.95 10.32
N HIS A 152 -8.29 -10.78 10.56
CA HIS A 152 -8.74 -9.82 11.56
C HIS A 152 -9.42 -8.58 10.96
N TYR A 153 -9.68 -8.56 9.65
CA TYR A 153 -10.31 -7.44 8.98
C TYR A 153 -11.45 -7.92 8.08
N VAL A 154 -12.60 -7.27 8.22
CA VAL A 154 -13.80 -7.57 7.44
C VAL A 154 -14.44 -6.30 6.90
N ALA A 155 -14.63 -6.27 5.58
CA ALA A 155 -15.43 -5.25 4.92
C ALA A 155 -16.89 -5.70 4.83
N GLU A 156 -17.79 -4.95 5.47
CA GLU A 156 -19.21 -4.94 5.13
C GLU A 156 -19.36 -4.14 3.84
N LEU A 157 -19.34 -4.85 2.72
CA LEU A 157 -19.20 -4.30 1.38
C LEU A 157 -20.57 -4.17 0.71
N GLU A 158 -21.01 -2.93 0.46
CA GLU A 158 -22.19 -2.63 -0.33
C GLU A 158 -21.88 -2.72 -1.81
N LEU A 159 -22.57 -3.64 -2.50
CA LEU A 159 -22.51 -3.83 -3.94
C LEU A 159 -23.64 -3.03 -4.60
N PRO A 160 -23.35 -2.15 -5.56
CA PRO A 160 -24.38 -1.41 -6.27
C PRO A 160 -25.24 -2.33 -7.15
N LYS A 161 -26.46 -1.88 -7.46
CA LYS A 161 -27.31 -2.53 -8.46
C LYS A 161 -26.55 -2.59 -9.79
N GLY A 162 -26.65 -3.71 -10.51
CA GLY A 162 -25.94 -3.93 -11.77
C GLY A 162 -24.57 -4.59 -11.63
N THR A 163 -24.06 -4.75 -10.40
CA THR A 163 -22.83 -5.51 -10.12
C THR A 163 -23.00 -6.98 -10.50
N TYR A 164 -21.97 -7.59 -11.06
CA TYR A 164 -21.93 -9.04 -11.27
C TYR A 164 -21.39 -9.75 -10.03
N LEU A 165 -22.12 -10.75 -9.54
CA LEU A 165 -21.75 -11.51 -8.34
C LEU A 165 -22.04 -13.00 -8.55
N GLY A 166 -20.99 -13.83 -8.55
CA GLY A 166 -21.13 -15.28 -8.57
C GLY A 166 -21.53 -15.79 -7.19
N HIS A 167 -22.38 -16.82 -7.14
CA HIS A 167 -22.80 -17.49 -5.91
C HIS A 167 -22.31 -18.94 -5.90
N PHE A 168 -21.86 -19.46 -4.76
CA PHE A 168 -21.35 -20.84 -4.64
C PHE A 168 -22.33 -21.83 -3.99
N GLY A 169 -23.53 -21.38 -3.63
CA GLY A 169 -24.62 -22.23 -3.13
C GLY A 169 -24.62 -22.49 -1.62
N ASP A 170 -23.56 -22.11 -0.93
CA ASP A 170 -23.32 -22.33 0.51
C ASP A 170 -23.31 -21.01 1.32
N GLY A 171 -23.70 -19.91 0.68
CA GLY A 171 -23.62 -18.57 1.25
C GLY A 171 -22.36 -17.79 0.87
N GLN A 172 -21.39 -18.44 0.23
CA GLN A 172 -20.24 -17.76 -0.35
C GLN A 172 -20.55 -17.19 -1.74
N THR A 173 -19.76 -16.19 -2.10
CA THR A 173 -19.86 -15.40 -3.33
C THR A 173 -18.48 -15.08 -3.88
N VAL A 174 -18.41 -14.68 -5.15
CA VAL A 174 -17.17 -14.28 -5.82
C VAL A 174 -17.42 -13.08 -6.74
N LEU A 175 -16.53 -12.10 -6.65
CA LEU A 175 -16.48 -10.92 -7.52
C LEU A 175 -15.50 -11.15 -8.68
N PRO A 176 -15.75 -10.55 -9.85
CA PRO A 176 -14.76 -10.48 -10.92
C PRO A 176 -13.62 -9.51 -10.55
N THR A 177 -12.53 -9.56 -11.32
CA THR A 177 -11.28 -8.85 -11.00
C THR A 177 -11.27 -7.35 -11.30
N ASP A 178 -12.32 -6.78 -11.91
CA ASP A 178 -12.42 -5.39 -12.36
C ASP A 178 -13.03 -4.45 -11.30
N TYR A 179 -12.88 -4.79 -10.02
CA TYR A 179 -13.42 -4.02 -8.92
C TYR A 179 -12.37 -3.60 -7.90
N ALA A 180 -12.71 -2.54 -7.20
CA ALA A 180 -11.99 -1.97 -6.08
C ALA A 180 -12.97 -1.69 -4.93
N ILE A 181 -12.44 -1.29 -3.78
CA ILE A 181 -13.23 -0.94 -2.61
C ILE A 181 -12.95 0.50 -2.19
N GLU A 182 -13.97 1.17 -1.67
CA GLU A 182 -13.84 2.44 -0.94
C GLU A 182 -14.45 2.31 0.45
N ILE A 183 -13.67 2.66 1.47
CA ILE A 183 -13.97 2.51 2.89
C ILE A 183 -14.50 3.82 3.45
N SER A 184 -15.68 3.76 4.06
CA SER A 184 -16.31 4.90 4.71
C SER A 184 -15.55 5.34 5.97
N HIS A 185 -15.11 6.58 5.99
CA HIS A 185 -14.45 7.21 7.16
C HIS A 185 -15.29 8.33 7.80
N ASN A 186 -16.58 8.43 7.45
CA ASN A 186 -17.45 9.40 8.08
C ASN A 186 -17.66 9.09 9.58
N VAL A 187 -18.07 10.09 10.36
CA VAL A 187 -18.20 10.02 11.83
C VAL A 187 -19.00 8.81 12.32
N PHE A 188 -19.99 8.36 11.53
CA PHE A 188 -20.88 7.24 11.89
C PHE A 188 -20.40 5.87 11.39
N ASN A 189 -19.49 5.82 10.42
CA ASN A 189 -19.12 4.61 9.70
C ASN A 189 -17.62 4.30 9.74
N LYS A 190 -16.83 5.03 10.54
CA LYS A 190 -15.39 4.78 10.70
C LYS A 190 -15.08 3.31 11.07
N PRO A 191 -13.90 2.79 10.67
CA PRO A 191 -13.40 1.49 11.11
C PRO A 191 -13.52 1.29 12.62
N LYS A 192 -13.94 0.10 13.05
CA LYS A 192 -14.09 -0.22 14.47
C LYS A 192 -13.74 -1.67 14.77
N ILE A 193 -13.13 -1.88 15.93
CA ILE A 193 -12.91 -3.22 16.48
C ILE A 193 -14.22 -3.71 17.08
N ILE A 194 -14.67 -4.89 16.67
CA ILE A 194 -15.81 -5.60 17.24
C ILE A 194 -15.36 -6.99 17.71
N VAL A 195 -16.19 -7.64 18.53
CA VAL A 195 -16.02 -9.05 18.87
C VAL A 195 -17.04 -9.86 18.10
N GLU A 196 -16.58 -10.78 17.27
CA GLU A 196 -17.43 -11.74 16.54
C GLU A 196 -16.93 -13.15 16.87
N ASN A 197 -17.82 -13.99 17.41
CA ASN A 197 -17.49 -15.36 17.84
C ASN A 197 -16.24 -15.47 18.75
N GLY A 198 -16.09 -14.53 19.68
CA GLY A 198 -14.95 -14.48 20.61
C GLY A 198 -13.64 -13.94 20.02
N LYS A 199 -13.60 -13.57 18.74
CA LYS A 199 -12.44 -12.99 18.05
C LYS A 199 -12.60 -11.49 17.85
N GLN A 200 -11.55 -10.71 18.09
CA GLN A 200 -11.52 -9.30 17.71
C GLN A 200 -11.31 -9.14 16.21
N VAL A 201 -12.18 -8.35 15.57
CA VAL A 201 -12.11 -8.09 14.13
C VAL A 201 -12.31 -6.59 13.89
N ILE A 202 -11.49 -6.01 13.02
CA ILE A 202 -11.67 -4.68 12.45
C ILE A 202 -12.79 -4.78 11.41
N LYS A 203 -13.96 -4.27 11.77
CA LYS A 203 -15.09 -4.15 10.85
C LYS A 203 -15.10 -2.77 10.22
N VAL A 204 -15.11 -2.74 8.89
CA VAL A 204 -15.27 -1.52 8.10
C VAL A 204 -16.55 -1.56 7.28
N LYS A 205 -17.11 -0.39 6.98
CA LYS A 205 -18.15 -0.25 5.97
C LYS A 205 -17.51 0.23 4.68
N ALA A 206 -17.79 -0.45 3.58
CA ALA A 206 -17.22 -0.14 2.30
C ALA A 206 -18.27 -0.18 1.20
N ARG A 207 -17.98 0.48 0.08
CA ARG A 207 -18.71 0.34 -1.17
C ARG A 207 -17.80 -0.23 -2.24
N LEU A 208 -18.36 -1.06 -3.11
CA LEU A 208 -17.68 -1.53 -4.30
C LEU A 208 -17.62 -0.40 -5.32
N ILE A 209 -16.44 -0.15 -5.88
CA ILE A 209 -16.19 0.81 -6.94
C ILE A 209 -15.45 0.11 -8.09
N LYS A 210 -15.32 0.81 -9.21
CA LYS A 210 -14.57 0.32 -10.38
C LYS A 210 -13.07 0.63 -10.26
N LYS A 211 -12.21 -0.26 -10.76
CA LYS A 211 -10.73 -0.05 -10.71
C LYS A 211 -10.33 1.21 -11.47
N GLU A 212 -11.05 1.50 -12.55
CA GLU A 212 -10.91 2.68 -13.38
C GLU A 212 -11.04 3.99 -12.58
N GLU A 213 -11.84 4.00 -11.50
CA GLU A 213 -11.95 5.16 -10.60
C GLU A 213 -10.66 5.41 -9.80
N ILE A 214 -9.93 4.34 -9.43
CA ILE A 214 -8.63 4.46 -8.76
C ILE A 214 -7.56 4.88 -9.77
N GLU A 215 -7.55 4.27 -10.97
CA GLU A 215 -6.62 4.65 -12.04
C GLU A 215 -6.71 6.14 -12.39
N HIS A 216 -7.92 6.70 -12.41
CA HIS A 216 -8.11 8.14 -12.58
C HIS A 216 -7.47 8.96 -11.46
N LYS A 217 -7.68 8.57 -10.20
CA LYS A 217 -7.07 9.25 -9.02
C LYS A 217 -5.55 9.19 -9.04
N VAL A 218 -4.98 8.09 -9.52
CA VAL A 218 -3.54 7.90 -9.70
C VAL A 218 -3.02 8.93 -10.71
N LYS A 219 -3.58 8.94 -11.92
CA LYS A 219 -3.18 9.87 -13.00
C LYS A 219 -3.35 11.34 -12.61
N GLU A 220 -4.47 11.70 -11.99
CA GLU A 220 -4.69 13.06 -11.48
C GLU A 220 -3.65 13.45 -10.44
N THR A 221 -3.28 12.52 -9.56
CA THR A 221 -2.27 12.77 -8.53
C THR A 221 -0.88 12.93 -9.15
N GLU A 222 -0.47 12.04 -10.06
CA GLU A 222 0.80 12.17 -10.78
C GLU A 222 0.88 13.52 -11.50
N ALA A 223 -0.14 13.90 -12.26
CA ALA A 223 -0.19 15.19 -12.95
C ALA A 223 -0.05 16.38 -11.97
N ALA A 224 -0.74 16.33 -10.83
CA ALA A 224 -0.65 17.38 -9.81
C ALA A 224 0.74 17.47 -9.17
N LEU A 225 1.37 16.32 -8.85
CA LEU A 225 2.71 16.28 -8.24
C LEU A 225 3.80 16.71 -9.22
N ASN A 226 3.71 16.28 -10.48
CA ASN A 226 4.62 16.71 -11.54
C ASN A 226 4.55 18.23 -11.77
N LYS A 227 3.33 18.79 -11.79
CA LYS A 227 3.13 20.24 -11.89
C LYS A 227 3.76 21.00 -10.72
N MET A 228 3.71 20.46 -9.50
CA MET A 228 4.35 21.08 -8.33
C MET A 228 5.88 21.15 -8.44
N LEU A 229 6.48 20.29 -9.26
CA LEU A 229 7.92 20.23 -9.51
C LEU A 229 8.32 20.82 -10.87
N ASN A 230 7.40 21.53 -11.55
CA ASN A 230 7.62 22.09 -12.90
C ASN A 230 8.08 21.05 -13.93
N LYS A 231 7.57 19.81 -13.86
CA LYS A 231 7.85 18.74 -14.84
C LYS A 231 6.66 18.52 -15.76
N ASP A 232 6.93 18.41 -17.06
CA ASP A 232 5.90 18.41 -18.11
C ASP A 232 5.19 17.07 -18.32
N THR A 233 5.68 15.94 -17.78
CA THR A 233 4.94 14.70 -17.37
C THR A 233 5.94 13.58 -17.06
N ASP A 234 5.49 12.54 -16.34
CA ASP A 234 6.21 11.27 -16.03
C ASP A 234 7.39 11.30 -15.03
N PHE A 235 7.68 12.42 -14.35
CA PHE A 235 8.74 12.46 -13.33
C PHE A 235 8.31 11.80 -12.00
N VAL A 236 7.23 12.26 -11.36
CA VAL A 236 6.64 11.58 -10.21
C VAL A 236 5.69 10.49 -10.71
N ARG A 237 6.00 9.24 -10.39
CA ARG A 237 5.24 8.05 -10.80
C ARG A 237 4.70 7.30 -9.59
N LEU A 238 3.46 6.82 -9.70
CA LEU A 238 2.78 5.99 -8.73
C LEU A 238 2.58 4.60 -9.34
N ASP A 239 3.58 3.73 -9.21
CA ASP A 239 3.49 2.33 -9.64
C ASP A 239 2.81 1.47 -8.56
N ILE A 240 1.49 1.62 -8.49
CA ILE A 240 0.65 1.01 -7.46
C ILE A 240 -0.54 0.25 -8.04
N GLY A 241 -0.94 -0.80 -7.34
CA GLY A 241 -2.07 -1.66 -7.73
C GLY A 241 -2.40 -2.75 -6.70
N GLY A 242 -1.64 -2.81 -5.60
CA GLY A 242 -1.65 -3.88 -4.61
C GLY A 242 -2.72 -3.76 -3.52
N GLY A 243 -3.65 -2.80 -3.61
CA GLY A 243 -4.74 -2.63 -2.63
C GLY A 243 -4.53 -1.53 -1.57
N PHE A 244 -3.43 -0.77 -1.64
CA PHE A 244 -3.06 0.30 -0.69
C PHE A 244 -3.07 1.70 -1.31
N GLU A 245 -3.80 1.89 -2.39
CA GLU A 245 -3.65 3.04 -3.26
C GLU A 245 -3.91 4.36 -2.53
N SER A 246 -4.89 4.41 -1.62
CA SER A 246 -5.14 5.62 -0.83
C SER A 246 -3.99 6.01 0.09
N TYR A 247 -3.32 5.02 0.71
CA TYR A 247 -2.18 5.27 1.59
C TYR A 247 -1.02 5.83 0.76
N THR A 248 -0.68 5.17 -0.34
CA THR A 248 0.42 5.61 -1.21
C THR A 248 0.16 7.01 -1.77
N ILE A 249 -1.04 7.28 -2.29
CA ILE A 249 -1.41 8.59 -2.83
C ILE A 249 -1.28 9.70 -1.77
N ASP A 250 -1.82 9.47 -0.57
CA ASP A 250 -1.79 10.48 0.49
C ASP A 250 -0.34 10.74 0.97
N HIS A 251 0.49 9.70 1.05
CA HIS A 251 1.87 9.84 1.51
C HIS A 251 2.82 10.35 0.43
N ALA A 252 2.62 10.02 -0.85
CA ALA A 252 3.35 10.63 -1.95
C ALA A 252 3.11 12.15 -1.98
N LYS A 253 1.86 12.59 -1.82
CA LYS A 253 1.51 14.01 -1.66
C LYS A 253 2.26 14.66 -0.50
N LYS A 254 2.29 14.02 0.67
CA LYS A 254 3.02 14.54 1.84
C LYS A 254 4.53 14.59 1.61
N ALA A 255 5.10 13.56 1.00
CA ALA A 255 6.53 13.45 0.74
C ALA A 255 7.02 14.53 -0.22
N ILE A 256 6.36 14.69 -1.38
CA ILE A 256 6.69 15.74 -2.35
C ILE A 256 6.49 17.13 -1.74
N ASN A 257 5.42 17.37 -0.98
CA ASN A 257 5.23 18.64 -0.28
C ASN A 257 6.33 18.91 0.75
N ALA A 258 6.77 17.90 1.50
CA ALA A 258 7.86 18.04 2.46
C ALA A 258 9.16 18.38 1.73
N LEU A 259 9.45 17.69 0.63
CA LEU A 259 10.61 17.94 -0.22
C LEU A 259 10.67 19.42 -0.66
N ILE A 260 9.59 19.90 -1.28
CA ILE A 260 9.48 21.29 -1.77
C ILE A 260 9.64 22.32 -0.66
N LYS A 261 9.11 22.03 0.53
CA LYS A 261 9.12 23.00 1.65
C LYS A 261 10.45 23.05 2.39
N GLN A 262 11.17 21.93 2.46
CA GLN A 262 12.34 21.81 3.33
C GLN A 262 13.65 22.09 2.61
N LEU A 263 13.76 21.75 1.32
CA LEU A 263 15.01 21.90 0.58
C LEU A 263 15.19 23.31 0.01
N PRO A 264 16.43 23.81 -0.08
CA PRO A 264 16.74 25.03 -0.84
C PRO A 264 16.27 24.89 -2.30
N SER A 265 15.60 25.91 -2.84
CA SER A 265 14.93 25.80 -4.15
C SER A 265 15.87 25.46 -5.31
N LYS A 266 17.08 26.03 -5.34
CA LYS A 266 18.10 25.70 -6.35
C LYS A 266 18.54 24.24 -6.25
N LEU A 267 18.89 23.79 -5.04
CA LEU A 267 19.27 22.41 -4.77
C LEU A 267 18.18 21.41 -5.20
N LEU A 268 16.92 21.70 -4.89
CA LEU A 268 15.79 20.87 -5.29
C LEU A 268 15.62 20.84 -6.81
N THR A 269 15.66 22.00 -7.47
CA THR A 269 15.46 22.12 -8.91
C THR A 269 16.54 21.32 -9.65
N ASP A 270 17.81 21.55 -9.29
CA ASP A 270 18.94 20.88 -9.92
C ASP A 270 18.88 19.35 -9.65
N ALA A 271 18.55 18.91 -8.43
CA ALA A 271 18.38 17.49 -8.14
C ALA A 271 17.25 16.83 -8.94
N VAL A 272 16.15 17.55 -9.16
CA VAL A 272 14.99 17.08 -9.94
C VAL A 272 15.28 17.11 -11.44
N ASP A 273 16.19 17.95 -11.91
CA ASP A 273 16.63 18.00 -13.31
C ASP A 273 17.62 16.89 -13.67
N GLU A 274 18.43 16.44 -12.72
CA GLU A 274 19.35 15.31 -12.90
C GLU A 274 18.67 13.93 -12.80
N LEU A 275 17.48 13.85 -12.20
CA LEU A 275 16.73 12.62 -12.02
C LEU A 275 15.80 12.33 -13.20
N ASP A 276 15.71 11.05 -13.58
CA ASP A 276 14.72 10.55 -14.53
C ASP A 276 13.32 10.51 -13.91
N SER A 277 13.20 9.98 -12.68
CA SER A 277 11.91 9.93 -11.97
C SER A 277 12.03 9.66 -10.46
N VAL A 278 10.95 10.00 -9.75
CA VAL A 278 10.67 9.58 -8.38
C VAL A 278 9.47 8.63 -8.41
N VAL A 279 9.69 7.36 -8.06
CA VAL A 279 8.71 6.28 -8.16
C VAL A 279 8.26 5.85 -6.77
N PHE A 280 6.99 6.06 -6.46
CA PHE A 280 6.33 5.47 -5.29
C PHE A 280 5.65 4.17 -5.74
N GLN A 281 6.05 3.05 -5.15
CA GLN A 281 5.60 1.72 -5.59
C GLN A 281 5.19 0.80 -4.43
N ASP A 282 4.41 -0.23 -4.74
CA ASP A 282 4.00 -1.27 -3.79
C ASP A 282 4.60 -2.66 -4.12
N VAL A 283 5.65 -2.67 -4.95
CA VAL A 283 6.44 -3.85 -5.28
C VAL A 283 7.86 -3.75 -4.72
N LYS A 284 8.56 -4.89 -4.67
CA LYS A 284 9.97 -4.93 -4.24
C LYS A 284 10.81 -4.08 -5.20
N ILE A 285 11.73 -3.29 -4.65
CA ILE A 285 12.67 -2.48 -5.45
C ILE A 285 13.80 -3.37 -6.01
N SER A 286 14.31 -4.29 -5.19
CA SER A 286 15.40 -5.21 -5.54
C SER A 286 15.31 -6.50 -4.70
N GLU A 287 16.24 -7.45 -4.91
CA GLU A 287 16.32 -8.69 -4.11
C GLU A 287 16.48 -8.40 -2.60
N HIS A 288 17.30 -7.41 -2.26
CA HIS A 288 17.50 -6.94 -0.87
C HIS A 288 16.31 -6.14 -0.33
N ASN A 289 15.38 -5.78 -1.21
CA ASN A 289 14.06 -5.27 -0.88
C ASN A 289 14.04 -4.07 0.10
N PRO A 290 14.82 -3.01 -0.18
CA PRO A 290 14.89 -1.86 0.71
C PRO A 290 13.56 -1.08 0.75
N ARG A 291 13.43 -0.18 1.73
CA ARG A 291 12.28 0.74 1.84
C ARG A 291 12.35 1.90 0.83
N GLY A 292 13.56 2.28 0.44
CA GLY A 292 13.86 3.32 -0.54
C GLY A 292 15.20 3.02 -1.20
N LEU A 293 15.42 3.60 -2.39
CA LEU A 293 16.68 3.47 -3.12
C LEU A 293 16.83 4.62 -4.10
N PHE A 294 17.95 5.32 -4.04
CA PHE A 294 18.49 6.03 -5.19
C PHE A 294 19.33 5.08 -6.07
N SER A 295 18.95 4.93 -7.33
CA SER A 295 19.65 4.12 -8.34
C SER A 295 20.40 5.03 -9.31
N VAL A 296 21.73 4.96 -9.27
CA VAL A 296 22.62 5.66 -10.21
C VAL A 296 22.55 5.06 -11.61
N LEU A 297 22.12 3.80 -11.75
CA LEU A 297 22.08 3.10 -13.04
C LEU A 297 21.03 3.67 -13.98
N ASP A 298 19.92 4.15 -13.43
CA ASP A 298 18.80 4.69 -14.19
C ASP A 298 18.30 6.03 -13.64
N ASN A 299 19.09 6.69 -12.79
CA ASN A 299 18.82 8.00 -12.19
C ASN A 299 17.42 8.13 -11.58
N LYS A 300 17.01 7.13 -10.81
CA LYS A 300 15.69 7.12 -10.18
C LYS A 300 15.76 6.99 -8.67
N VAL A 301 14.78 7.63 -8.03
CA VAL A 301 14.49 7.42 -6.61
C VAL A 301 13.26 6.54 -6.50
N TYR A 302 13.38 5.45 -5.76
CA TYR A 302 12.30 4.51 -5.48
C TYR A 302 11.88 4.59 -4.02
N LEU A 303 10.59 4.50 -3.75
CA LEU A 303 10.04 4.32 -2.41
C LEU A 303 9.02 3.18 -2.40
N ARG A 304 9.25 2.19 -1.54
CA ARG A 304 8.36 1.04 -1.36
C ARG A 304 7.35 1.32 -0.26
N MET A 305 6.13 1.69 -0.66
CA MET A 305 5.09 2.20 0.22
C MET A 305 4.42 1.15 1.10
N ASN A 306 4.45 -0.12 0.69
CA ASN A 306 3.95 -1.25 1.48
C ASN A 306 5.03 -1.92 2.35
N HIS A 307 6.16 -1.25 2.59
CA HIS A 307 7.19 -1.75 3.49
C HIS A 307 6.69 -1.69 4.95
N GLU A 308 6.92 -2.75 5.74
CA GLU A 308 6.35 -2.90 7.10
C GLU A 308 6.67 -1.71 8.02
N ILE A 309 7.88 -1.16 7.90
CA ILE A 309 8.34 0.02 8.63
C ILE A 309 7.39 1.23 8.41
N PHE A 310 6.96 1.47 7.17
CA PHE A 310 6.06 2.57 6.82
C PHE A 310 4.61 2.28 7.27
N ILE A 311 4.17 1.04 7.15
CA ILE A 311 2.80 0.64 7.53
C ILE A 311 2.61 0.66 9.05
N GLN A 312 3.60 0.21 9.81
CA GLN A 312 3.50 0.08 11.27
C GLN A 312 3.92 1.34 12.03
N HIS A 313 4.43 2.38 11.35
CA HIS A 313 4.99 3.58 11.98
C HIS A 313 5.95 3.23 13.13
N LEU A 314 6.86 2.29 12.91
CA LEU A 314 7.75 1.78 13.97
C LEU A 314 8.59 2.88 14.62
N ASP A 315 8.80 4.00 13.91
CA ASP A 315 9.45 5.21 14.43
C ASP A 315 9.05 6.48 13.63
N GLN A 316 9.14 7.68 14.23
CA GLN A 316 8.92 8.96 13.56
C GLN A 316 9.95 9.25 12.46
N SER A 317 11.17 8.69 12.56
CA SER A 317 12.17 8.74 11.48
C SER A 317 11.79 7.91 10.25
N THR A 318 10.69 7.15 10.32
CA THR A 318 10.31 6.12 9.36
C THR A 318 8.99 6.39 8.64
N VAL A 319 8.70 7.64 8.30
CA VAL A 319 7.58 7.98 7.41
C VAL A 319 8.04 8.12 5.96
N PRO A 320 7.17 7.93 4.96
CA PRO A 320 7.59 8.01 3.55
C PRO A 320 8.25 9.35 3.16
N SER A 321 7.86 10.46 3.78
CA SER A 321 8.48 11.77 3.53
C SER A 321 9.94 11.84 3.99
N THR A 322 10.28 11.25 5.14
CA THR A 322 11.68 11.19 5.60
C THR A 322 12.49 10.21 4.77
N GLY A 323 11.87 9.10 4.33
CA GLY A 323 12.45 8.20 3.32
C GLY A 323 12.82 8.95 2.04
N LEU A 324 11.92 9.76 1.49
CA LEU A 324 12.22 10.53 0.28
C LEU A 324 13.39 11.50 0.47
N ILE A 325 13.41 12.24 1.58
CA ILE A 325 14.49 13.20 1.85
C ILE A 325 15.83 12.48 2.03
N HIS A 326 15.84 11.29 2.63
CA HIS A 326 17.04 10.43 2.70
C HIS A 326 17.56 10.08 1.31
N GLU A 327 16.72 9.54 0.43
CA GLU A 327 17.15 9.17 -0.93
C GLU A 327 17.61 10.40 -1.72
N MET A 328 16.95 11.55 -1.53
CA MET A 328 17.40 12.81 -2.13
C MET A 328 18.73 13.31 -1.54
N GLY A 329 19.08 12.91 -0.32
CA GLY A 329 20.41 13.12 0.25
C GLY A 329 21.49 12.37 -0.54
N HIS A 330 21.21 11.15 -0.99
CA HIS A 330 22.10 10.41 -1.88
C HIS A 330 22.23 11.09 -3.25
N VAL A 331 21.15 11.61 -3.81
CA VAL A 331 21.19 12.39 -5.07
C VAL A 331 22.08 13.63 -4.92
N VAL A 332 21.90 14.38 -3.84
CA VAL A 332 22.71 15.57 -3.55
C VAL A 332 24.18 15.19 -3.37
N ASP A 333 24.49 14.15 -2.60
CA ASP A 333 25.86 13.68 -2.39
C ASP A 333 26.54 13.26 -3.69
N VAL A 334 25.93 12.30 -4.39
CA VAL A 334 26.54 11.60 -5.53
C VAL A 334 26.54 12.49 -6.77
N VAL A 335 25.40 13.12 -7.09
CA VAL A 335 25.21 13.81 -8.37
C VAL A 335 25.62 15.27 -8.28
N LEU A 336 25.12 16.00 -7.27
CA LEU A 336 25.33 17.46 -7.21
C LEU A 336 26.65 17.84 -6.55
N LEU A 337 27.09 17.07 -5.54
CA LEU A 337 28.29 17.34 -4.77
C LEU A 337 29.45 16.42 -5.12
N ASN A 338 29.33 15.66 -6.22
CA ASN A 338 30.37 14.81 -6.80
C ASN A 338 30.99 13.84 -5.79
N ASP A 339 30.14 12.99 -5.19
CA ASP A 339 30.53 11.95 -4.23
C ASP A 339 31.29 12.53 -3.02
N THR A 340 30.81 13.64 -2.48
CA THR A 340 31.51 14.36 -1.39
C THR A 340 31.69 13.50 -0.14
N SER A 341 30.77 12.56 0.12
CA SER A 341 30.85 11.61 1.21
C SER A 341 32.03 10.63 1.10
N LYS A 342 32.52 10.37 -0.12
CA LYS A 342 33.71 9.53 -0.37
C LYS A 342 35.02 10.30 -0.19
N SER A 343 34.97 11.62 -0.02
CA SER A 343 36.18 12.41 0.19
C SER A 343 36.91 12.00 1.48
N ALA A 344 38.25 12.14 1.48
CA ALA A 344 39.04 11.86 2.68
C ALA A 344 38.60 12.72 3.88
N ARG A 345 38.16 13.96 3.61
CA ARG A 345 37.68 14.90 4.62
C ARG A 345 36.37 14.43 5.26
N PHE A 346 35.38 14.02 4.46
CA PHE A 346 34.11 13.56 5.01
C PHE A 346 34.25 12.20 5.68
N ASN A 347 35.08 11.29 5.15
CA ASN A 347 35.37 10.01 5.79
C ASN A 347 35.96 10.19 7.20
N ALA A 348 36.85 11.18 7.40
CA ALA A 348 37.37 11.48 8.73
C ALA A 348 36.27 11.97 9.69
N ILE A 349 35.33 12.79 9.21
CA ILE A 349 34.16 13.23 9.98
C ILE A 349 33.25 12.05 10.34
N TYR A 350 32.95 11.18 9.38
CA TYR A 350 32.16 9.98 9.58
C TYR A 350 32.76 9.07 10.66
N GLU A 351 34.06 8.76 10.59
CA GLU A 351 34.72 7.92 11.58
C GLU A 351 34.67 8.51 13.00
N GLU A 352 34.72 9.84 13.11
CA GLU A 352 34.62 10.55 14.39
C GLU A 352 33.19 10.57 14.96
N GLU A 353 32.17 10.82 14.11
CA GLU A 353 30.82 11.13 14.57
C GLU A 353 29.81 9.99 14.45
N LYS A 354 30.07 8.93 13.67
CA LYS A 354 29.10 7.84 13.42
C LYS A 354 28.56 7.18 14.70
N ASN A 355 29.37 7.11 15.75
CA ASN A 355 29.00 6.47 17.00
C ASN A 355 28.13 7.36 17.91
N ASN A 356 28.00 8.65 17.61
CA ASN A 356 27.22 9.61 18.38
C ASN A 356 25.73 9.65 17.97
N ILE A 357 25.42 9.20 16.75
CA ILE A 357 24.07 9.23 16.18
C ILE A 357 23.13 8.30 16.95
N THR A 358 22.00 8.83 17.39
CA THR A 358 20.98 8.10 18.16
C THR A 358 19.77 7.69 17.31
N SER A 359 18.84 6.95 17.93
CA SER A 359 17.59 6.53 17.29
C SER A 359 16.66 7.69 16.91
N LEU A 360 16.92 8.91 17.39
CA LEU A 360 16.19 10.09 16.93
C LEU A 360 16.53 10.43 15.47
N VAL A 361 17.78 10.17 15.06
CA VAL A 361 18.28 10.49 13.73
C VAL A 361 18.26 9.27 12.82
N THR A 362 18.64 8.08 13.32
CA THR A 362 18.76 6.85 12.49
C THR A 362 17.98 5.67 13.04
N TYR A 363 17.37 4.90 12.14
CA TYR A 363 16.77 3.61 12.52
C TYR A 363 17.86 2.52 12.61
N LYS A 364 17.87 1.71 13.69
CA LYS A 364 18.73 0.53 13.88
C LYS A 364 20.19 0.72 13.41
N ASP A 365 20.83 1.80 13.85
CA ASP A 365 22.23 2.10 13.52
C ASP A 365 22.54 2.22 12.01
N TYR A 366 21.54 2.44 11.16
CA TYR A 366 21.70 2.49 9.70
C TYR A 366 22.76 3.51 9.24
N ALA A 367 22.82 4.69 9.87
CA ALA A 367 23.85 5.70 9.65
C ALA A 367 25.29 5.21 9.91
N LYS A 368 25.48 4.10 10.65
CA LYS A 368 26.80 3.53 10.92
C LYS A 368 27.29 2.60 9.82
N SER A 369 26.47 2.30 8.82
CA SER A 369 26.79 1.31 7.78
C SER A 369 27.98 1.71 6.92
N ASN A 370 28.02 2.97 6.47
CA ASN A 370 29.11 3.57 5.71
C ASN A 370 28.94 5.11 5.67
N ALA A 371 29.94 5.81 5.12
CA ALA A 371 29.92 7.27 5.03
C ALA A 371 28.79 7.84 4.14
N GLN A 372 28.36 7.13 3.11
CA GLN A 372 27.26 7.57 2.24
C GLN A 372 25.92 7.53 2.98
N GLU A 373 25.62 6.43 3.66
CA GLU A 373 24.41 6.33 4.50
C GLU A 373 24.44 7.31 5.67
N PHE A 374 25.61 7.54 6.24
CA PHE A 374 25.79 8.57 7.26
C PHE A 374 25.47 9.96 6.71
N PHE A 375 25.98 10.31 5.52
CA PHE A 375 25.67 11.56 4.85
C PHE A 375 24.15 11.71 4.66
N ALA A 376 23.50 10.69 4.07
CA ALA A 376 22.07 10.73 3.78
C ALA A 376 21.20 10.81 5.05
N GLU A 377 21.58 10.11 6.13
CA GLU A 377 20.88 10.19 7.42
C GLU A 377 21.05 11.56 8.09
N VAL A 378 22.25 12.16 8.04
CA VAL A 378 22.48 13.52 8.53
C VAL A 378 21.70 14.54 7.71
N PHE A 379 21.77 14.45 6.38
CA PHE A 379 21.03 15.30 5.45
C PHE A 379 19.51 15.23 5.70
N LYS A 380 18.97 14.01 5.81
CA LYS A 380 17.58 13.77 6.17
C LYS A 380 17.17 14.47 7.46
N ALA A 381 17.98 14.36 8.51
CA ALA A 381 17.68 14.98 9.79
C ALA A 381 17.79 16.51 9.75
N MET A 382 18.74 17.07 8.97
CA MET A 382 18.88 18.52 8.77
C MET A 382 17.63 19.13 8.14
N TYR A 383 17.00 18.42 7.20
CA TYR A 383 15.81 18.87 6.46
C TYR A 383 14.51 18.20 6.93
N SER A 384 14.51 17.58 8.11
CA SER A 384 13.34 16.91 8.65
C SER A 384 12.24 17.90 9.00
N THR A 385 10.97 17.51 8.89
CA THR A 385 9.84 18.29 9.43
C THR A 385 9.75 18.22 10.95
N ASP A 386 10.48 17.30 11.60
CA ASP A 386 10.53 17.16 13.05
C ASP A 386 11.73 17.94 13.62
N SER A 387 11.44 18.99 14.39
CA SER A 387 12.47 19.82 15.01
C SER A 387 13.35 19.03 15.99
N LYS A 388 12.84 17.95 16.60
CA LYS A 388 13.66 17.10 17.48
C LYS A 388 14.77 16.41 16.72
N GLN A 389 14.53 15.99 15.48
CA GLN A 389 15.57 15.40 14.63
C GLN A 389 16.60 16.44 14.21
N GLN A 390 16.15 17.64 13.85
CA GLN A 390 17.05 18.75 13.50
C GLN A 390 17.95 19.14 14.66
N ASP A 391 17.42 19.18 15.89
CA ASP A 391 18.19 19.53 17.08
C ASP A 391 19.14 18.40 17.49
N ALA A 392 18.68 17.14 17.39
CA ALA A 392 19.48 15.96 17.65
C ALA A 392 20.70 15.90 16.72
N VAL A 393 20.53 16.04 15.40
CA VAL A 393 21.65 15.91 14.45
C VAL A 393 22.69 17.01 14.62
N LYS A 394 22.29 18.25 14.96
CA LYS A 394 23.22 19.35 15.28
C LYS A 394 24.07 19.06 16.51
N LYS A 395 23.54 18.30 17.47
CA LYS A 395 24.24 17.92 18.70
C LYS A 395 25.09 16.66 18.50
N GLU A 396 24.58 15.69 17.76
CA GLU A 396 25.17 14.36 17.61
C GLU A 396 26.27 14.32 16.54
N ALA A 397 26.11 15.07 15.43
CA ALA A 397 27.07 15.15 14.34
C ALA A 397 27.30 16.59 13.84
N PRO A 398 27.77 17.51 14.72
CA PRO A 398 27.97 18.91 14.37
C PRO A 398 28.93 19.12 13.19
N LYS A 399 30.02 18.34 13.09
CA LYS A 399 30.99 18.50 12.00
C LYS A 399 30.42 18.06 10.67
N ALA A 400 29.63 16.98 10.65
CA ALA A 400 28.92 16.54 9.45
C ALA A 400 27.88 17.58 9.02
N VAL A 401 27.09 18.11 9.96
CA VAL A 401 26.12 19.17 9.68
C VAL A 401 26.79 20.41 9.08
N ASP A 402 27.88 20.88 9.68
CA ASP A 402 28.61 22.03 9.17
C ASP A 402 29.23 21.76 7.79
N TYR A 403 29.78 20.57 7.57
CA TYR A 403 30.34 20.16 6.29
C TYR A 403 29.28 20.19 5.18
N ILE A 404 28.14 19.52 5.40
CA ILE A 404 27.05 19.41 4.43
C ILE A 404 26.46 20.79 4.15
N LYS A 405 26.22 21.59 5.20
CA LYS A 405 25.69 22.94 5.06
C LYS A 405 26.61 23.85 4.23
N ASN A 406 27.92 23.77 4.46
CA ASN A 406 28.89 24.56 3.68
C ASN A 406 28.94 24.09 2.23
N LYS A 407 28.93 22.78 1.96
CA LYS A 407 28.90 22.24 0.60
C LYS A 407 27.66 22.66 -0.17
N ILE A 408 26.49 22.62 0.47
CA ILE A 408 25.24 23.09 -0.13
C ILE A 408 25.29 24.61 -0.37
N LYS A 409 25.85 25.37 0.57
CA LYS A 409 25.99 26.82 0.42
C LYS A 409 26.89 27.18 -0.77
N GLU A 410 28.07 26.56 -0.86
CA GLU A 410 28.99 26.69 -2.01
C GLU A 410 28.24 26.40 -3.32
N TYR A 411 27.57 25.25 -3.40
CA TYR A 411 26.80 24.84 -4.58
C TYR A 411 25.66 25.78 -4.98
N VAL A 412 24.96 26.37 -4.00
CA VAL A 412 23.82 27.27 -4.26
C VAL A 412 24.26 28.68 -4.63
N GLU A 413 25.44 29.11 -4.16
CA GLU A 413 26.02 30.44 -4.44
C GLU A 413 26.87 30.47 -5.72
N ASP A 414 27.41 29.32 -6.15
CA ASP A 414 28.01 29.09 -7.47
C ASP A 414 26.95 29.09 -8.59
#